data_AF-A0A967HPR8-F1
#
_entry.id   AF-A0A967HPR8-F1
#
_cell.length_a   1.000
_cell.length_b   1.000
_cell.length_c   1.000
_cell.angle_alpha   90.00
_cell.angle_beta   90.00
_cell.angle_gamma   90.00
#
_symmetry.space_group_name_H-M   'P 1'
#
loop_
_entity.id
_entity.type
_entity.pdbx_description
1 polymer ?
#
loop_
_entity_poly.entity_id
_entity_poly.type
_entity_poly.pdbx_seq_one_letter_code
_entity_poly.pdbx_strand_id
1 'polypeptide(L)'
;IYGTAWLSDKDLRTHLERLEEARKRDHRKLGRQLDLFLFHPWSPGSPFWTDRGTTIYQALVEWMRDVLARNGYQLVKTPLLYNKSLWELSGHWGKYQENMFLVLDSESGEHDFGLKPMNCPSHHLLYA
;
A
#
# COMPACT_ATOMS: atom_id res chain seq x y z
N ILE A 1 -17.24 -19.87 -10.22
CA ILE A 1 -17.55 -20.84 -9.14
C ILE A 1 -16.23 -21.45 -8.70
N TYR A 2 -15.86 -21.37 -7.42
CA TYR A 2 -14.64 -22.00 -6.88
C TYR A 2 -14.96 -23.36 -6.25
N GLY A 3 -14.02 -24.31 -6.29
CA GLY A 3 -14.15 -25.65 -5.73
C GLY A 3 -12.80 -26.32 -5.45
N THR A 4 -12.82 -27.43 -4.71
CA THR A 4 -11.64 -28.23 -4.37
C THR A 4 -12.03 -29.72 -4.37
N ALA A 5 -11.08 -30.61 -4.63
CA ALA A 5 -11.31 -32.06 -4.68
C ALA A 5 -10.18 -32.81 -3.96
N TRP A 6 -10.53 -33.92 -3.30
CA TRP A 6 -9.63 -34.69 -2.44
C TRP A 6 -9.89 -36.18 -2.62
N LEU A 7 -8.85 -37.00 -2.40
CA LEU A 7 -8.93 -38.46 -2.54
C LEU A 7 -9.62 -39.15 -1.37
N SER A 8 -9.71 -38.48 -0.20
CA SER A 8 -10.38 -39.01 0.98
C SER A 8 -11.19 -37.92 1.71
N ASP A 9 -12.25 -38.35 2.39
CA ASP A 9 -13.05 -37.47 3.26
C ASP A 9 -12.22 -36.84 4.38
N LYS A 10 -11.22 -37.57 4.88
CA LYS A 10 -10.32 -37.09 5.94
C LYS A 10 -9.51 -35.88 5.46
N ASP A 11 -8.98 -35.94 4.24
CA ASP A 11 -8.17 -34.86 3.68
C ASP A 11 -9.04 -33.64 3.37
N LEU A 12 -10.25 -33.85 2.85
CA LEU A 12 -11.24 -32.78 2.65
C LEU A 12 -11.56 -32.07 3.98
N ARG A 13 -11.87 -32.82 5.04
CA ARG A 13 -12.15 -32.23 6.36
C ARG A 13 -10.97 -31.42 6.89
N THR A 14 -9.76 -31.97 6.81
CA THR A 14 -8.53 -31.28 7.23
C THR A 14 -8.34 -29.98 6.45
N HIS A 15 -8.62 -29.97 5.15
CA HIS A 15 -8.56 -28.76 4.33
C HIS A 15 -9.60 -27.72 4.75
N LEU A 16 -10.85 -28.14 4.97
CA LEU A 16 -11.93 -27.26 5.39
C LEU A 16 -11.66 -26.64 6.78
N GLU A 17 -11.12 -27.41 7.72
CA GLU A 17 -10.69 -26.90 9.03
C GLU A 17 -9.62 -25.82 8.89
N ARG A 18 -8.62 -26.03 8.03
CA ARG A 18 -7.58 -25.03 7.75
C ARG A 18 -8.15 -23.75 7.14
N LEU A 19 -9.11 -23.88 6.22
CA LEU A 19 -9.79 -22.72 5.65
C LEU A 19 -10.57 -21.94 6.71
N GLU A 20 -11.22 -22.64 7.63
CA GLU A 20 -11.96 -21.98 8.72
C GLU A 20 -11.02 -21.29 9.71
N GLU A 21 -9.90 -21.91 10.05
CA GLU A 21 -8.86 -21.28 10.87
C GLU A 21 -8.25 -20.05 10.17
N ALA A 22 -8.06 -20.09 8.85
CA ALA A 22 -7.60 -18.93 8.09
C ALA A 22 -8.64 -17.79 8.11
N ARG A 23 -9.94 -18.10 7.95
CA ARG A 23 -11.03 -17.11 8.02
C ARG A 23 -11.11 -16.42 9.39
N LYS A 24 -10.84 -17.15 10.47
CA LYS A 24 -10.80 -16.56 11.83
C LYS A 24 -9.69 -15.53 12.00
N ARG A 25 -8.60 -15.64 11.23
CA ARG A 25 -7.40 -14.79 11.33
C ARG A 25 -7.30 -13.75 10.21
N ASP A 26 -8.38 -13.57 9.45
CA ASP A 26 -8.44 -12.56 8.40
C ASP A 26 -8.32 -11.15 9.00
N HIS A 27 -7.31 -10.40 8.59
CA HIS A 27 -7.07 -9.04 9.07
C HIS A 27 -8.26 -8.09 8.82
N ARG A 28 -9.09 -8.34 7.80
CA ARG A 28 -10.30 -7.55 7.50
C ARG A 28 -11.43 -7.82 8.49
N LYS A 29 -11.44 -9.01 9.09
CA LYS A 29 -12.35 -9.38 10.18
C LYS A 29 -11.82 -8.83 11.50
N LEU A 30 -10.56 -9.15 11.83
CA LEU A 30 -9.94 -8.73 13.07
C LEU A 30 -9.78 -7.21 13.17
N GLY A 31 -9.38 -6.54 12.09
CA GLY A 31 -9.22 -5.08 12.07
C GLY A 31 -10.50 -4.32 12.40
N ARG A 32 -11.67 -4.85 12.00
CA ARG A 32 -12.97 -4.30 12.41
C ARG A 32 -13.34 -4.67 13.84
N GLN A 33 -13.15 -5.93 14.25
CA GLN A 33 -13.47 -6.41 15.59
C GLN A 33 -12.63 -5.75 16.70
N LEU A 34 -11.39 -5.40 16.37
CA LEU A 34 -10.42 -4.77 17.27
C LEU A 34 -10.38 -3.25 17.14
N ASP A 35 -11.22 -2.69 16.26
CA ASP A 35 -11.28 -1.24 16.00
C ASP A 35 -9.93 -0.65 15.61
N LEU A 36 -9.29 -1.19 14.56
CA LEU A 36 -7.97 -0.77 14.07
C LEU A 36 -8.07 0.12 12.82
N PHE A 37 -9.02 -0.18 11.94
CA PHE A 37 -9.24 0.60 10.73
C PHE A 37 -10.64 0.33 10.16
N LEU A 38 -11.11 1.25 9.33
CA LEU A 38 -12.31 1.09 8.53
C LEU A 38 -12.06 1.51 7.08
N PHE A 39 -12.85 0.96 6.17
CA PHE A 39 -12.85 1.36 4.76
C PHE A 39 -14.15 2.10 4.46
N HIS A 40 -14.06 3.26 3.82
CA HIS A 40 -15.21 4.05 3.40
C HIS A 40 -15.31 4.07 1.87
N PRO A 41 -16.50 3.96 1.26
CA PRO A 41 -16.66 3.98 -0.20
C PRO A 41 -16.12 5.24 -0.88
N TRP A 42 -16.04 6.37 -0.18
CA TRP A 42 -15.43 7.61 -0.69
C TRP A 42 -13.89 7.54 -0.84
N SER A 43 -13.24 6.55 -0.24
CA SER A 43 -11.79 6.34 -0.36
C SER A 43 -11.49 4.84 -0.60
N PRO A 44 -11.83 4.32 -1.79
CA PRO A 44 -11.63 2.90 -2.09
C PRO A 44 -10.14 2.53 -2.05
N GLY A 45 -9.82 1.41 -1.41
CA GLY A 45 -8.43 0.93 -1.27
C GLY A 45 -7.59 1.67 -0.23
N SER A 46 -8.10 2.73 0.40
CA SER A 46 -7.41 3.49 1.44
C SER A 46 -8.14 3.38 2.78
N PRO A 47 -7.50 2.83 3.83
CA PRO A 47 -8.13 2.71 5.14
C PRO A 47 -8.11 4.04 5.89
N PHE A 48 -9.19 4.31 6.64
CA PHE A 48 -9.18 5.24 7.75
C PHE A 48 -8.66 4.49 8.98
N TRP A 49 -7.56 4.95 9.54
CA TRP A 49 -6.99 4.38 10.76
C TRP A 49 -7.67 4.98 11.99
N THR A 50 -8.06 4.13 12.93
CA THR A 50 -8.57 4.55 14.24
C THR A 50 -7.39 4.94 15.14
N ASP A 51 -7.66 5.42 16.36
CA ASP A 51 -6.62 5.68 17.35
C ASP A 51 -5.79 4.43 17.67
N ARG A 52 -6.43 3.27 17.85
CA ARG A 52 -5.76 2.00 18.15
C ARG A 52 -4.89 1.52 17.01
N GLY A 53 -5.41 1.55 15.78
CA GLY A 53 -4.62 1.15 14.61
C GLY A 53 -3.48 2.11 14.33
N THR A 54 -3.71 3.41 14.48
CA THR A 54 -2.66 4.44 14.34
C THR A 54 -1.56 4.21 15.37
N THR A 55 -1.89 3.86 16.61
CA THR A 55 -0.90 3.56 17.66
C THR A 55 0.01 2.39 17.25
N ILE A 56 -0.55 1.29 16.74
CA ILE A 56 0.24 0.14 16.25
C ILE A 56 1.13 0.56 15.08
N TYR A 57 0.59 1.33 14.13
CA TYR A 57 1.34 1.82 12.98
C TYR A 57 2.53 2.69 13.43
N GLN A 58 2.33 3.63 14.35
CA GLN A 58 3.40 4.49 14.85
C GLN A 58 4.49 3.70 15.56
N ALA A 59 4.14 2.71 16.39
CA ALA A 59 5.13 1.84 17.04
C ALA A 59 6.03 1.11 16.03
N LEU A 60 5.47 0.64 14.91
CA LEU A 60 6.25 0.02 13.83
C LEU A 60 7.13 1.03 13.09
N VAL A 61 6.62 2.24 12.84
CA VAL A 61 7.38 3.32 12.20
C VAL A 61 8.55 3.76 13.08
N GLU A 62 8.35 3.95 14.37
CA GLU A 62 9.38 4.31 15.34
C GLU A 62 10.47 3.24 15.39
N TRP A 63 10.09 1.96 15.50
CA TRP A 63 11.02 0.86 15.46
C TRP A 63 11.85 0.84 14.16
N MET A 64 11.20 1.02 13.01
CA MET A 64 11.90 1.03 11.72
C MET A 64 12.84 2.24 11.59
N ARG A 65 12.45 3.41 12.12
CA ARG A 65 13.33 4.59 12.17
C ARG A 65 14.59 4.31 13.00
N ASP A 66 14.45 3.66 14.14
CA ASP A 66 15.59 3.27 14.98
C ASP A 66 16.52 2.30 14.24
N VAL A 67 15.95 1.30 13.57
CA VAL A 67 16.73 0.36 12.74
C VAL A 67 17.51 1.11 11.67
N LEU A 68 16.86 2.00 10.92
CA LEU A 68 17.48 2.78 9.85
C LEU A 68 18.60 3.69 10.39
N ALA A 69 18.34 4.39 11.50
CA ALA A 69 19.31 5.29 12.13
C ALA A 69 20.58 4.53 12.59
N ARG A 70 20.41 3.36 13.21
CA ARG A 70 21.54 2.51 13.64
C ARG A 70 22.37 1.95 12.48
N ASN A 71 21.78 1.88 11.28
CA ASN A 71 22.43 1.42 10.07
C ASN A 71 22.92 2.58 9.17
N GLY A 72 22.97 3.80 9.69
CA GLY A 72 23.53 4.96 8.99
C GLY A 72 22.65 5.55 7.89
N TYR A 73 21.37 5.17 7.81
CA TYR A 73 20.43 5.77 6.85
C TYR A 73 20.00 7.17 7.29
N GLN A 74 19.88 8.07 6.32
CA GLN A 74 19.32 9.40 6.52
C GLN A 74 17.82 9.38 6.25
N LEU A 75 17.02 9.73 7.26
CA LEU A 75 15.57 9.84 7.10
C LEU A 75 15.23 11.15 6.37
N VAL A 76 14.64 11.02 5.18
CA VAL A 76 14.27 12.15 4.33
C VAL A 76 12.77 12.14 4.02
N LYS A 77 12.23 13.28 3.59
CA LYS A 77 10.83 13.42 3.18
C LYS A 77 10.77 14.18 1.86
N THR A 78 10.16 13.56 0.86
CA THR A 78 10.00 14.15 -0.48
C THR A 78 8.52 14.40 -0.79
N PRO A 79 8.18 15.35 -1.68
CA PRO A 79 6.81 15.59 -2.14
C PRO A 79 6.07 14.33 -2.60
N LEU A 80 4.73 14.41 -2.69
CA LEU A 80 3.87 13.35 -3.21
C LEU A 80 3.51 13.55 -4.69
N LEU A 81 3.41 14.79 -5.15
CA LEU A 81 3.00 15.16 -6.50
C LEU A 81 4.23 15.69 -7.28
N TYR A 82 4.39 15.23 -8.53
CA TYR A 82 5.47 15.68 -9.41
C TYR A 82 4.97 15.89 -10.83
N ASN A 83 5.69 16.71 -11.58
CA ASN A 83 5.43 16.88 -13.00
C ASN A 83 5.68 15.57 -13.78
N LYS A 84 4.99 15.43 -14.92
CA LYS A 84 5.13 14.30 -15.84
C LYS A 84 6.58 14.07 -16.28
N SER A 85 7.32 15.15 -16.53
CA SER A 85 8.70 15.10 -17.02
C SER A 85 9.65 14.32 -16.11
N LEU A 86 9.46 14.34 -14.78
CA LEU A 86 10.26 13.50 -13.88
C LEU A 86 10.04 12.00 -14.14
N TRP A 87 8.79 11.61 -14.41
CA TRP A 87 8.44 10.20 -14.67
C TRP A 87 8.94 9.74 -16.03
N GLU A 88 8.94 10.62 -17.03
CA GLU A 88 9.53 10.36 -18.35
C GLU A 88 11.04 10.22 -18.25
N LEU A 89 11.70 11.18 -17.60
CA LEU A 89 13.15 11.19 -17.42
C LEU A 89 13.65 9.96 -16.66
N SER A 90 12.91 9.55 -15.63
CA SER A 90 13.25 8.35 -14.86
C SER A 90 12.86 7.03 -15.56
N GLY A 91 12.20 7.08 -16.73
CA GLY A 91 11.75 5.92 -17.48
C GLY A 91 10.54 5.18 -16.89
N HIS A 92 9.87 5.75 -15.88
CA HIS A 92 8.72 5.15 -15.23
C HIS A 92 7.41 5.42 -15.97
N TRP A 93 7.32 6.54 -16.69
CA TRP A 93 6.09 6.93 -17.39
C TRP A 93 5.58 5.81 -18.31
N GLY A 94 6.41 5.32 -19.22
CA GLY A 94 6.03 4.25 -20.16
C GLY A 94 5.71 2.89 -19.54
N LYS A 95 5.99 2.69 -18.24
CA LYS A 95 5.75 1.41 -17.54
C LYS A 95 4.63 1.48 -16.51
N TYR A 96 4.46 2.63 -15.87
CA TYR A 96 3.60 2.80 -14.71
C TYR A 96 2.44 3.78 -14.94
N GLN A 97 2.39 4.52 -16.04
CA GLN A 97 1.34 5.53 -16.26
C GLN A 97 -0.09 4.98 -16.07
N GLU A 98 -0.35 3.74 -16.50
CA GLU A 98 -1.66 3.09 -16.38
C GLU A 98 -2.05 2.78 -14.93
N ASN A 99 -1.07 2.75 -14.03
CA ASN A 99 -1.23 2.47 -12.59
C ASN A 99 -0.94 3.70 -11.72
N MET A 100 -0.92 4.90 -12.31
CA MET A 100 -0.69 6.17 -11.60
C MET A 100 -1.98 6.96 -11.45
N PHE A 101 -2.08 7.71 -10.35
CA PHE A 101 -3.10 8.75 -10.21
C PHE A 101 -2.58 10.02 -10.90
N LEU A 102 -3.20 10.38 -12.01
CA LEU A 102 -2.84 11.55 -12.81
C LEU A 102 -3.79 12.71 -12.54
N VAL A 103 -3.24 13.92 -12.50
CA VAL A 103 -4.01 15.17 -12.44
C VAL A 103 -4.20 15.62 -13.88
N LEU A 104 -5.45 15.79 -14.30
CA LEU A 104 -5.78 16.38 -15.60
C LEU A 104 -5.80 17.90 -15.46
N ASP A 105 -5.00 18.59 -16.25
CA ASP A 105 -5.11 20.03 -16.43
C ASP A 105 -6.30 20.32 -17.37
N SER A 106 -7.24 21.14 -16.91
CA SER A 106 -8.46 21.46 -17.66
C SER A 106 -8.24 22.47 -18.78
N GLU A 107 -7.18 23.27 -18.73
CA GLU A 107 -6.85 24.26 -19.75
C GLU A 107 -6.07 23.64 -20.90
N SER A 108 -5.05 22.83 -20.59
CA SER A 108 -4.24 22.14 -21.59
C SER A 108 -4.88 20.85 -22.11
N GLY A 109 -5.71 20.20 -21.29
CA GLY A 109 -6.24 18.87 -21.55
C GLY A 109 -5.21 17.75 -21.36
N GLU A 110 -4.05 18.04 -20.76
CA GLU A 110 -2.95 17.10 -20.56
C GLU A 110 -2.79 16.66 -19.10
N HIS A 111 -2.13 15.52 -18.91
CA HIS A 111 -1.74 15.02 -17.59
C HIS A 111 -0.36 15.54 -17.19
N ASP A 112 -0.31 16.78 -16.71
CA ASP A 112 0.95 17.45 -16.39
C ASP A 112 1.56 17.03 -15.06
N PHE A 113 0.74 16.46 -14.16
CA PHE A 113 1.18 16.02 -12.83
C PHE A 113 0.63 14.63 -12.48
N GLY A 114 1.33 13.94 -11.59
CA GLY A 114 0.89 12.66 -11.05
C GLY A 114 1.38 12.42 -9.63
N LEU A 115 0.58 11.70 -8.84
CA LEU A 115 1.01 11.21 -7.53
C LEU A 115 2.10 10.17 -7.74
N LYS A 116 3.14 10.23 -6.90
CA LYS A 116 4.28 9.32 -6.99
C LYS A 116 3.81 7.87 -6.83
N PRO A 117 4.08 6.98 -7.79
CA PRO A 117 3.86 5.54 -7.61
C PRO A 117 4.98 4.90 -6.79
N MET A 118 6.10 5.60 -6.62
CA MET A 118 7.29 5.15 -5.89
C MET A 118 8.18 6.33 -5.48
N ASN A 119 9.13 6.08 -4.58
CA ASN A 119 10.01 7.12 -4.05
C ASN A 119 11.30 7.32 -4.85
N CYS A 120 11.71 6.36 -5.69
CA CYS A 120 13.06 6.32 -6.29
C CYS A 120 13.45 7.60 -7.05
N PRO A 121 12.62 8.15 -7.97
CA PRO A 121 12.99 9.39 -8.68
C PRO A 121 13.15 10.58 -7.73
N SER A 122 12.30 10.67 -6.70
CA SER A 122 12.38 11.75 -5.71
C SER A 122 13.62 11.67 -4.82
N HIS A 123 14.07 10.47 -4.47
CA HIS A 123 15.31 10.28 -3.73
C HIS A 123 16.54 10.59 -4.60
N HIS A 124 16.48 10.29 -5.90
CA HIS A 124 17.54 10.67 -6.84
C HIS A 124 17.70 12.18 -6.94
N LEU A 125 16.59 12.94 -7.07
CA LEU A 125 16.63 14.41 -7.07
C LEU A 125 17.24 15.00 -5.80
N LEU A 126 17.03 14.37 -4.65
CA LEU A 126 17.59 14.83 -3.37
C LEU A 126 19.09 14.52 -3.24
N TYR A 127 19.56 13.46 -3.89
CA TYR A 127 20.96 13.03 -3.86
C TYR A 127 21.84 13.81 -4.83
N ALA A 128 21.29 14.17 -6.00
CA ALA A 128 22.01 14.72 -7.14
C ALA A 128 22.58 16.13 -6.92
#